data_AF-A0A8T3V747-F1
#
_entry.id   AF-A0A8T3V747-F1
#
_cell.length_a   1.000
_cell.length_b   1.000
_cell.length_c   1.000
_cell.angle_alpha   90.00
_cell.angle_beta   90.00
_cell.angle_gamma   90.00
#
_symmetry.space_group_name_H-M   'P 1'
#
loop_
_entity.id
_entity.type
_entity.pdbx_description
1 polymer ?
#
loop_
_entity_poly.entity_id
_entity_poly.type
_entity_poly.pdbx_seq_one_letter_code
_entity_poly.pdbx_strand_id
1 'polypeptide(L)' 'MEKAILEMQKDLDEGHFIAFVSANENPYCAVMKSDELNFPDSKTVVIHKNDGRTTIINLNFIIEVCIRRVGQYA' A
#
# COMPACT_ATOMS: atom_id res chain seq x y z
N MET A 1 7.39 -10.18 -3.80
CA MET A 1 6.52 -9.25 -3.04
C MET A 1 5.71 -8.37 -4.01
N GLU A 2 6.34 -7.67 -4.95
CA GLU A 2 5.68 -6.89 -6.02
C GLU A 2 4.46 -7.58 -6.64
N LYS A 3 4.64 -8.76 -7.26
CA LYS A 3 3.54 -9.50 -7.92
C LYS A 3 2.34 -9.72 -7.00
N ALA A 4 2.58 -10.07 -5.73
CA ALA A 4 1.52 -10.28 -4.76
C ALA A 4 0.77 -8.98 -4.44
N ILE A 5 1.48 -7.85 -4.30
CA ILE A 5 0.86 -6.54 -4.05
C ILE A 5 0.01 -6.11 -5.26
N LEU A 6 0.51 -6.32 -6.48
CA LEU A 6 -0.24 -6.02 -7.71
C LEU A 6 -1.48 -6.91 -7.84
N GLU A 7 -1.37 -8.20 -7.53
CA GLU A 7 -2.52 -9.13 -7.47
C GLU A 7 -3.54 -8.69 -6.41
N MET A 8 -3.07 -8.36 -5.19
CA MET A 8 -3.93 -7.82 -4.12
C MET A 8 -4.66 -6.54 -4.56
N GLN A 9 -4.01 -5.66 -5.32
CA GLN A 9 -4.61 -4.39 -5.75
C GLN A 9 -5.67 -4.61 -6.83
N LYS A 10 -5.42 -5.55 -7.76
CA LYS A 10 -6.36 -5.91 -8.81
C LYS A 10 -7.67 -6.45 -8.24
N ASP A 11 -7.55 -7.31 -7.24
CA ASP A 11 -8.67 -7.99 -6.58
C ASP A 11 -9.25 -7.20 -5.40
N LEU A 12 -8.81 -5.94 -5.23
CA LEU A 12 -9.27 -5.09 -4.14
C LEU A 12 -10.73 -4.67 -4.36
N ASP A 13 -11.59 -4.93 -3.37
CA ASP A 13 -12.99 -4.54 -3.38
C ASP A 13 -13.18 -3.07 -2.94
N GLU A 14 -14.35 -2.50 -3.28
CA GLU A 14 -14.74 -1.18 -2.75
C GLU A 14 -14.73 -1.17 -1.22
N GLY A 15 -14.27 -0.05 -0.65
CA GLY A 15 -14.14 0.11 0.80
C GLY A 15 -12.97 -0.65 1.44
N HIS A 16 -12.08 -1.25 0.64
CA HIS A 16 -10.83 -1.85 1.11
C HIS A 16 -9.59 -1.10 0.58
N PHE A 17 -8.50 -1.22 1.32
CA PHE A 17 -7.19 -0.66 0.97
C PHE A 17 -6.08 -1.64 1.33
N ILE A 18 -4.97 -1.60 0.61
CA ILE A 18 -3.75 -2.31 0.99
C ILE A 18 -3.01 -1.44 2.00
N ALA A 19 -2.72 -1.97 3.17
CA ALA A 19 -1.97 -1.31 4.22
C ALA A 19 -0.52 -1.81 4.21
N PHE A 20 0.43 -0.89 4.10
CA PHE A 20 1.84 -1.13 4.43
C PHE A 20 2.01 -0.81 5.91
N VAL A 21 2.26 -1.82 6.74
CA VAL A 21 2.37 -1.68 8.19
C VAL A 21 3.84 -1.62 8.58
N SER A 22 4.25 -0.52 9.21
CA SER A 22 5.55 -0.42 9.89
C SER A 22 5.38 -0.73 11.38
N ALA A 23 6.47 -1.08 12.05
CA ALA A 23 6.46 -1.38 13.48
C ALA A 23 6.03 -0.17 14.34
N ASN A 24 6.18 1.06 13.84
CA ASN A 24 6.03 2.28 14.65
C ASN A 24 4.79 3.11 14.30
N GLU A 25 4.21 2.99 13.09
CA GLU A 25 3.25 3.97 12.56
C GLU A 25 1.99 3.31 11.97
N ASN A 26 1.53 2.17 12.51
CA ASN A 26 0.41 1.38 11.99
C ASN A 26 -0.83 2.21 11.54
N PRO A 27 -1.26 2.17 10.26
CA PRO A 27 -0.53 1.77 9.05
C PRO A 27 0.35 2.91 8.49
N TYR A 28 1.56 2.57 8.04
CA TYR A 28 2.53 3.52 7.47
C TYR A 28 1.98 4.20 6.20
N CYS A 29 1.34 3.41 5.34
CA CYS A 29 0.66 3.92 4.16
C CYS A 29 -0.50 3.02 3.76
N ALA A 30 -1.57 3.61 3.22
CA ALA A 30 -2.67 2.90 2.58
C ALA A 30 -2.52 3.03 1.05
N VAL A 31 -2.93 2.02 0.27
CA VAL A 31 -2.99 2.04 -1.20
C VAL A 31 -4.40 1.63 -1.63
N MET A 32 -5.00 2.48 -2.46
CA MET A 32 -6.34 2.27 -3.02
C MET A 32 -6.24 1.54 -4.36
N LYS A 33 -7.36 0.98 -4.83
CA LYS A 33 -7.43 0.32 -6.14
C LYS A 33 -7.03 1.22 -7.30
N SER A 34 -7.37 2.51 -7.21
CA SER A 34 -7.12 3.49 -8.26
C SER A 34 -5.72 4.11 -8.18
N ASP A 35 -4.92 3.84 -7.15
CA ASP A 35 -3.56 4.38 -7.06
C ASP A 35 -2.63 3.63 -8.02
N GLU A 36 -1.62 4.32 -8.54
CA GLU A 36 -0.60 3.69 -9.38
C GLU A 36 0.59 3.25 -8.52
N LEU A 37 1.07 2.02 -8.73
CA LEU A 37 2.23 1.45 -8.07
C LEU A 37 3.39 1.28 -9.05
N ASN A 38 4.56 1.77 -8.65
CA ASN A 38 5.83 1.56 -9.36
C ASN A 38 6.86 0.97 -8.40
N PHE A 39 7.55 -0.08 -8.85
CA PHE A 39 8.58 -0.80 -8.11
C PHE A 39 9.93 -0.60 -8.81
N PRO A 40 10.65 0.50 -8.54
CA PRO A 40 11.93 0.77 -9.21
C PRO A 40 13.01 -0.25 -8.82
N ASP A 41 12.85 -0.90 -7.67
CA ASP A 41 13.71 -1.98 -7.19
C ASP A 41 12.94 -2.89 -6.20
N SER A 42 13.60 -3.95 -5.73
CA SER A 42 12.99 -4.94 -4.81
C SER A 42 12.66 -4.44 -3.39
N LYS A 43 13.07 -3.23 -3.02
CA LYS A 43 13.00 -2.65 -1.68
C LYS A 43 12.22 -1.33 -1.64
N THR A 44 11.82 -0.80 -2.79
CA THR A 44 11.18 0.52 -2.88
C THR A 44 9.84 0.40 -3.60
N VAL A 45 8.82 1.07 -3.08
CA VAL A 45 7.52 1.24 -3.76
C VAL A 45 7.24 2.73 -3.87
N VAL A 46 6.95 3.18 -5.08
CA VAL A 46 6.45 4.52 -5.36
C VAL A 46 4.96 4.41 -5.62
N ILE A 47 4.17 5.18 -4.89
CA ILE A 47 2.72 5.23 -5.01
C ILE A 47 2.34 6.61 -5.53
N HIS A 48 1.70 6.66 -6.69
CA HIS A 48 1.06 7.88 -7.17
C HIS A 48 -0.43 7.85 -6.81
N LYS A 49 -0.81 8.77 -5.93
CA LYS A 49 -2.16 8.93 -5.44
C LYS A 49 -3.00 9.71 -6.44
N ASN A 50 -4.28 9.38 -6.49
CA ASN A 50 -5.25 10.12 -7.33
C ASN A 50 -5.42 11.59 -6.92
N ASP A 51 -5.07 11.93 -5.68
CA ASP A 51 -5.06 13.32 -5.22
C ASP A 51 -3.79 14.11 -5.61
N GLY A 52 -2.93 13.52 -6.46
CA GLY A 52 -1.70 14.12 -6.96
C GLY A 52 -0.50 13.95 -6.02
N ARG A 53 -0.65 13.35 -4.84
CA ARG A 53 0.47 13.06 -3.95
C ARG A 53 1.29 11.88 -4.45
N THR A 54 2.59 11.93 -4.21
CA THR A 54 3.48 10.79 -4.42
C THR A 54 4.07 10.37 -3.08
N THR A 55 4.02 9.08 -2.78
CA THR A 55 4.60 8.50 -1.55
C THR A 55 5.62 7.46 -1.93
N ILE A 56 6.80 7.53 -1.32
CA ILE A 56 7.89 6.57 -1.54
C ILE A 56 8.06 5.78 -0.26
N ILE A 57 7.92 4.46 -0.35
CA ILE A 57 8.04 3.52 0.77
C ILE A 57 9.30 2.70 0.60
N ASN A 58 10.10 2.65 1.66
CA ASN A 58 11.19 1.68 1.78
C ASN A 58 10.66 0.43 2.51
N LEU A 59 10.54 -0.68 1.76
CA LEU A 59 10.01 -1.97 2.20
C LEU A 59 10.83 -2.61 3.34
N ASN A 60 12.08 -2.19 3.59
CA ASN A 60 12.84 -2.70 4.72
C ASN A 60 12.24 -2.29 6.08
N PHE A 61 11.38 -1.26 6.11
CA PHE A 61 10.68 -0.83 7.32
C PHE A 61 9.27 -1.41 7.47
N ILE A 62 8.83 -2.20 6.49
CA ILE A 62 7.50 -2.77 6.44
C ILE A 62 7.54 -4.20 6.97
N ILE A 63 6.77 -4.46 8.03
CA ILE A 63 6.69 -5.78 8.66
C ILE A 63 5.53 -6.61 8.11
N GLU A 64 4.51 -5.94 7.55
CA GLU A 64 3.32 -6.60 7.01
C GLU A 64 2.73 -5.75 5.88
N VAL A 65 2.23 -6.44 4.84
CA VAL A 65 1.34 -5.85 3.83
C VAL A 65 0.04 -6.64 3.83
N CYS A 66 -1.07 -5.99 4.16
CA CYS A 66 -2.37 -6.66 4.32
C CYS A 66 -3.52 -5.82 3.76
N ILE A 67 -4.66 -6.46 3.48
CA ILE A 67 -5.88 -5.75 3.08
C ILE A 67 -6.65 -5.35 4.35
N ARG A 68 -7.07 -4.10 4.41
CA ARG A 68 -7.87 -3.54 5.50
C ARG A 68 -9.13 -2.86 4.98
N ARG A 69 -10.16 -2.77 5.82
CA ARG A 69 -11.41 -2.08 5.50
C ARG A 69 -11.39 -0.64 5.98
N VAL A 70 -11.90 0.28 5.16
CA VAL A 70 -12.12 1.67 5.54
C VAL A 70 -13.10 1.72 6.73
N GLY A 71 -12.76 2.50 7.76
CA GLY A 71 -13.59 2.67 8.96
C GLY A 71 -13.44 1.59 10.03
N GLN A 72 -12.58 0.58 9.84
CA GLN A 72 -12.28 -0.42 10.88
C GLN A 72 -11.23 0.02 11.91
N TYR A 73 -10.64 1.20 11.76
CA TYR A 73 -9.63 1.74 12.65
C TYR A 73 -9.99 3.19 12.98
N ALA A 74 -10.47 3.39 14.21
CA ALA A 74 -10.68 4.68 14.86
C ALA A 74 -9.50 4.98 15.78
#